data_AF-A0A382EP02-F1
#
_entry.id   AF-A0A382EP02-F1
#
_cell.length_a   1.000
_cell.length_b   1.000
_cell.length_c   1.000
_cell.angle_alpha   90.00
_cell.angle_beta   90.00
_cell.angle_gamma   90.00
#
_symmetry.space_group_name_H-M   'P 1'
#
loop_
_entity.id
_entity.type
_entity.pdbx_description
1 polymer ?
#
loop_
_entity_poly.entity_id
_entity_poly.type
_entity_poly.pdbx_seq_one_letter_code
_entity_poly.pdbx_strand_id
1 'polypeptide(L)'
;MSEEKALVLSETLVNDLIPNTSISPEALTKICDRLPELHRAKSAVGRKNSQTTSTLMTMTMLADSPYRQMKQCLSQIDSKRNALIEAHFNTKKNKVKIDRWEDSDNELDKVKAEQARVGMEQMRSSAENAMKEIGMYQDIYDEIRTSHGIPVDWDEEDFESSEIENAIRMGFRQSIQNLMSTGKIAISTVEYWEQFGIHPMVGEKLTRDYMASVEQEITGGKLPSVQSMHLFLDQMVETFKDEHKHSLKRIGVDAIVNHSYIYKKKKKDIDDDIEDTKFGE
;
A
#
# COMPACT_ATOMS: atom_id res chain seq x y z
N MET A 1 10.82 10.68 37.16
CA MET A 1 10.64 11.28 35.82
C MET A 1 12.00 11.72 35.33
N SER A 2 12.78 10.82 34.72
CA SER A 2 14.05 11.20 34.11
C SER A 2 13.76 11.73 32.72
N GLU A 3 14.24 12.94 32.41
CA GLU A 3 14.27 13.44 31.04
C GLU A 3 14.93 12.40 30.14
N GLU A 4 14.14 11.85 29.20
CA GLU A 4 14.60 10.98 28.12
C GLU A 4 15.62 11.78 27.27
N LYS A 5 16.90 11.74 27.66
CA LYS A 5 17.99 12.13 26.78
C LYS A 5 18.14 11.05 25.72
N ALA A 6 17.36 11.15 24.66
CA ALA A 6 17.80 10.65 23.37
C ALA A 6 19.25 11.13 23.16
N LEU A 7 20.10 10.31 22.54
CA LEU A 7 21.48 10.70 22.24
C LEU A 7 21.44 11.83 21.19
N VAL A 8 21.22 13.06 21.66
CA VAL A 8 21.29 14.27 20.83
C VAL A 8 22.76 14.51 20.60
N LEU A 9 23.15 14.61 19.32
CA LEU A 9 24.47 15.06 18.91
C LEU A 9 24.81 16.33 19.68
N SER A 10 25.79 16.24 20.58
CA SER A 10 26.23 17.29 21.48
C SER A 10 27.72 17.54 21.27
N GLU A 11 28.19 18.72 21.68
CA GLU A 11 29.62 19.06 21.59
C GLU A 11 30.48 18.02 22.34
N THR A 12 30.01 17.56 23.50
CA THR A 12 30.67 16.50 24.29
C THR A 12 30.78 15.20 23.51
N LEU A 13 29.67 14.72 22.93
CA LEU A 13 29.67 13.47 22.16
C LEU A 13 30.58 13.53 20.92
N VAL A 14 30.62 14.67 20.23
CA VAL A 14 31.47 14.87 19.05
C VAL A 14 32.94 14.92 19.43
N ASN A 15 33.28 15.58 20.53
CA ASN A 15 34.65 15.65 21.04
C ASN A 15 35.14 14.28 21.55
N ASP A 16 34.27 13.48 22.16
CA ASP A 16 34.61 12.11 22.58
C ASP A 16 34.84 11.18 21.37
N LEU A 17 34.07 11.36 20.29
CA LEU A 17 34.17 10.54 19.07
C LEU A 17 35.34 10.97 18.16
N ILE A 18 35.60 12.28 18.08
CA ILE A 18 36.61 12.90 17.21
C ILE A 18 37.35 13.98 18.02
N PRO A 19 38.34 13.61 18.85
CA PRO A 19 39.01 14.52 19.79
C PRO A 19 39.86 15.62 19.12
N ASN A 20 39.92 15.69 17.80
CA ASN A 20 40.55 16.76 17.01
C ASN A 20 39.74 17.01 15.74
N THR A 21 38.45 17.31 15.89
CA THR A 21 37.59 17.59 14.74
C THR A 21 38.13 18.77 13.91
N SER A 22 38.11 18.63 12.58
CA SER A 22 38.47 19.73 11.66
C SER A 22 37.37 20.79 11.55
N ILE A 23 36.23 20.60 12.23
CA ILE A 23 35.10 21.52 12.27
C ILE A 23 35.37 22.59 13.33
N SER A 24 35.15 23.87 12.99
CA SER A 24 35.32 24.95 13.97
C SER A 24 34.28 24.84 15.10
N PRO A 25 34.59 25.32 16.32
CA PRO A 25 33.62 25.37 17.41
C PRO A 25 32.33 26.09 17.01
N GLU A 26 32.41 27.22 16.29
CA GLU A 26 31.18 27.93 15.87
C GLU A 26 30.32 27.11 14.89
N ALA A 27 30.95 26.34 14.01
CA ALA A 27 30.24 25.43 13.12
C ALA A 27 29.59 24.27 13.88
N LEU A 28 30.26 23.75 14.91
CA LEU A 28 29.74 22.69 15.77
C LEU A 28 28.52 23.16 16.60
N THR A 29 28.61 24.33 17.23
CA THR A 29 27.50 24.95 17.97
C THR A 29 26.32 25.17 17.02
N LYS A 30 26.56 25.71 15.82
CA LYS A 30 25.52 25.91 14.79
C LYS A 30 24.84 24.60 14.37
N ILE A 31 25.56 23.48 14.32
CA ILE A 31 24.98 22.16 14.05
C ILE A 31 24.07 21.77 15.22
N CYS A 32 24.60 21.81 16.44
CA CYS A 32 23.88 21.43 17.66
C CYS A 32 22.58 22.23 17.84
N ASP A 33 22.62 23.55 17.65
CA ASP A 33 21.47 24.45 17.78
C ASP A 33 20.34 24.14 16.78
N ARG A 34 20.68 23.61 15.61
CA ARG A 34 19.70 23.31 14.55
C ARG A 34 19.08 21.92 14.68
N LEU A 35 19.73 21.00 15.37
CA LEU A 35 19.28 19.61 15.48
C LEU A 35 17.87 19.44 16.07
N PRO A 36 17.45 20.20 17.11
CA PRO A 36 16.09 20.08 17.64
C PRO A 36 15.01 20.35 16.59
N GLU A 37 15.14 21.44 15.84
CA GLU A 37 14.17 21.80 14.79
C GLU A 37 14.22 20.81 13.61
N LEU A 38 15.41 20.33 13.22
CA LEU A 38 15.54 19.30 12.20
C LEU A 38 14.91 17.96 12.65
N HIS A 39 15.00 17.62 13.94
CA HIS A 39 14.34 16.44 14.51
C HIS A 39 12.81 16.58 14.51
N ARG A 40 12.29 17.76 14.88
CA ARG A 40 10.86 18.09 14.76
C ARG A 40 10.39 17.98 13.31
N ALA A 41 11.12 18.60 12.37
CA ALA A 41 10.80 18.56 10.95
C ALA A 41 10.80 17.12 10.40
N LYS A 42 11.80 16.31 10.76
CA LYS A 42 11.85 14.88 10.42
C LYS A 42 10.63 14.13 10.95
N SER A 43 10.20 14.43 12.18
CA SER A 43 9.01 13.80 12.78
C SER A 43 7.72 14.19 12.02
N ALA A 44 7.66 15.41 11.47
CA ALA A 44 6.54 15.86 10.65
C ALA A 44 6.44 15.14 9.29
N VAL A 45 7.58 14.71 8.72
CA VAL A 45 7.66 13.97 7.45
C VAL A 45 8.12 12.52 7.63
N GLY A 46 7.90 11.95 8.82
CA GLY A 46 8.52 10.68 9.23
C GLY A 46 8.07 9.43 8.47
N ARG A 47 7.02 9.53 7.65
CA ARG A 47 6.54 8.43 6.80
C ARG A 47 7.47 8.23 5.60
N LYS A 48 7.62 6.98 5.16
CA LYS A 48 8.44 6.68 3.97
C LYS A 48 7.83 7.31 2.72
N ASN A 49 6.51 7.24 2.61
CA ASN A 49 5.73 7.83 1.53
C ASN A 49 4.81 8.92 2.10
N SER A 50 4.60 9.99 1.34
CA SER A 50 3.58 10.97 1.67
C SER A 50 2.18 10.35 1.58
N GLN A 51 1.18 10.99 2.20
CA GLN A 51 -0.22 10.58 2.00
C GLN A 51 -0.62 10.64 0.53
N THR A 52 -0.24 11.71 -0.17
CA THR A 52 -0.50 11.86 -1.60
C THR A 52 0.08 10.71 -2.42
N THR A 53 1.34 10.33 -2.16
CA THR A 53 1.98 9.19 -2.82
C THR A 53 1.29 7.88 -2.48
N SER A 54 0.82 7.72 -1.24
CA SER A 54 0.13 6.51 -0.82
C SER A 54 -1.25 6.40 -1.48
N THR A 55 -2.07 7.44 -1.39
CA THR A 55 -3.43 7.46 -1.94
C THR A 55 -3.46 7.50 -3.46
N LEU A 56 -2.74 8.44 -4.09
CA LEU A 56 -2.87 8.64 -5.53
C LEU A 56 -1.92 7.77 -6.34
N MET A 57 -0.68 7.54 -5.90
CA MET A 57 0.25 6.74 -6.69
C MET A 57 0.13 5.27 -6.32
N THR A 58 0.32 4.93 -5.05
CA THR A 58 0.38 3.52 -4.60
C THR A 58 -0.93 2.81 -4.92
N MET A 59 -2.09 3.37 -4.57
CA MET A 59 -3.38 2.73 -4.83
C MET A 59 -3.75 2.65 -6.32
N THR A 60 -3.27 3.56 -7.17
CA THR A 60 -3.68 3.59 -8.59
C THR A 60 -2.65 3.02 -9.56
N MET A 61 -1.45 2.64 -9.08
CA MET A 61 -0.33 2.25 -9.93
C MET A 61 -0.60 1.04 -10.84
N LEU A 62 -1.49 0.11 -10.45
CA LEU A 62 -1.56 -1.22 -11.08
C LEU A 62 -2.98 -1.68 -11.45
N ALA A 63 -4.03 -0.98 -11.01
CA ALA A 63 -5.41 -1.41 -11.25
C ALA A 63 -6.42 -0.30 -10.92
N ASP A 64 -7.55 -0.35 -11.62
CA ASP A 64 -8.73 0.46 -11.30
C ASP A 64 -9.79 -0.35 -10.53
N SER A 65 -9.52 -1.63 -10.21
CA SER A 65 -10.44 -2.47 -9.44
C SER A 65 -10.45 -2.06 -7.95
N PRO A 66 -11.62 -1.74 -7.38
CA PRO A 66 -11.76 -1.44 -5.95
C PRO A 66 -11.25 -2.58 -5.07
N TYR A 67 -11.52 -3.83 -5.45
CA TYR A 67 -11.05 -5.01 -4.72
C TYR A 67 -9.52 -5.16 -4.74
N ARG A 68 -8.86 -4.85 -5.85
CA ARG A 68 -7.38 -4.82 -5.90
C ARG A 68 -6.79 -3.71 -5.05
N GLN A 69 -7.42 -2.54 -5.04
CA GLN A 69 -7.00 -1.44 -4.18
C GLN A 69 -7.16 -1.83 -2.70
N MET A 70 -8.31 -2.40 -2.31
CA MET A 70 -8.52 -2.92 -0.97
C MET A 70 -7.49 -4.01 -0.59
N LYS A 71 -7.20 -4.96 -1.48
CA LYS A 71 -6.15 -5.97 -1.29
C LYS A 71 -4.77 -5.35 -1.09
N GLN A 72 -4.47 -4.25 -1.79
CA GLN A 72 -3.23 -3.51 -1.61
C GLN A 72 -3.18 -2.82 -0.24
N CYS A 73 -4.28 -2.20 0.22
CA CYS A 73 -4.37 -1.67 1.60
C CYS A 73 -4.07 -2.78 2.62
N LEU A 74 -4.70 -3.94 2.49
CA LEU A 74 -4.49 -5.09 3.38
C LEU A 74 -3.01 -5.54 3.39
N SER A 75 -2.39 -5.67 2.21
CA SER A 75 -0.98 -6.03 2.09
C SER A 75 -0.05 -5.00 2.75
N GLN A 76 -0.35 -3.70 2.61
CA GLN A 76 0.39 -2.66 3.30
C GLN A 76 0.20 -2.78 4.82
N ILE A 77 -1.04 -2.89 5.31
CA ILE A 77 -1.35 -3.05 6.74
C ILE A 77 -0.61 -4.25 7.33
N ASP A 78 -0.67 -5.42 6.70
CA ASP A 78 0.00 -6.63 7.19
C ASP A 78 1.52 -6.48 7.26
N SER A 79 2.13 -5.85 6.26
CA SER A 79 3.57 -5.56 6.27
C SER A 79 3.95 -4.68 7.48
N LYS A 80 3.17 -3.64 7.78
CA LYS A 80 3.44 -2.73 8.91
C LYS A 80 3.15 -3.39 10.24
N ARG A 81 2.08 -4.19 10.32
CA ARG A 81 1.72 -4.98 11.50
C ARG A 81 2.85 -5.95 11.86
N ASN A 82 3.41 -6.67 10.88
CA ASN A 82 4.53 -7.58 11.11
C ASN A 82 5.78 -6.83 11.62
N ALA A 83 6.08 -5.64 11.07
CA ALA A 83 7.17 -4.80 11.55
C ALA A 83 6.96 -4.36 13.02
N LEU A 84 5.72 -4.06 13.42
CA LEU A 84 5.38 -3.73 14.81
C LEU A 84 5.53 -4.92 15.75
N ILE A 85 5.09 -6.12 15.32
CA ILE A 85 5.25 -7.35 16.10
C ILE A 85 6.74 -7.65 16.31
N GLU A 86 7.55 -7.53 15.26
CA GLU A 86 9.00 -7.70 15.35
C GLU A 86 9.63 -6.68 16.32
N ALA A 87 9.28 -5.39 16.17
CA ALA A 87 9.73 -4.33 17.05
C ALA A 87 9.37 -4.59 18.53
N HIS A 88 8.16 -5.11 18.81
CA HIS A 88 7.74 -5.47 20.16
C HIS A 88 8.63 -6.55 20.78
N PHE A 89 8.89 -7.64 20.04
CA PHE A 89 9.75 -8.70 20.55
C PHE A 89 11.21 -8.27 20.69
N ASN A 90 11.72 -7.45 19.77
CA ASN A 90 13.06 -6.88 19.88
C ASN A 90 13.19 -5.95 21.09
N THR A 91 12.17 -5.13 21.35
CA THR A 91 12.09 -4.29 22.55
C THR A 91 12.12 -5.13 23.82
N LYS A 92 11.32 -6.21 23.89
CA LYS A 92 11.34 -7.12 25.05
C LYS A 92 12.71 -7.76 25.26
N LYS A 93 13.36 -8.25 24.20
CA LYS A 93 14.70 -8.82 24.27
C LYS A 93 15.73 -7.80 24.75
N ASN A 94 15.65 -6.56 24.26
CA ASN A 94 16.58 -5.50 24.64
C ASN A 94 16.39 -5.08 26.10
N LYS A 95 15.15 -5.00 26.62
CA LYS A 95 14.91 -4.75 28.05
C LYS A 95 15.62 -5.77 28.94
N VAL A 96 15.46 -7.06 28.66
CA VAL A 96 16.15 -8.12 29.43
C VAL A 96 17.67 -8.02 29.35
N LYS A 97 18.22 -7.64 28.19
CA LYS A 97 19.67 -7.44 28.03
C LYS A 97 20.17 -6.23 28.81
N ILE A 98 19.41 -5.13 28.77
CA ILE A 98 19.69 -3.90 29.49
C ILE A 98 19.76 -4.19 31.00
N ASP A 99 18.74 -4.84 31.56
CA ASP A 99 18.71 -5.22 32.98
C ASP A 99 19.95 -6.05 33.36
N ARG A 100 20.30 -7.06 32.54
CA ARG A 100 21.48 -7.91 32.77
C ARG A 100 22.80 -7.15 32.71
N TRP A 101 22.90 -6.18 31.81
CA TRP A 101 24.13 -5.40 31.62
C TRP A 101 24.30 -4.31 32.68
N GLU A 102 23.21 -3.79 33.23
CA GLU A 102 23.23 -2.82 34.33
C GLU A 102 23.65 -3.46 35.65
N ASP A 103 23.28 -4.72 35.88
CA ASP A 103 23.71 -5.50 37.04
C ASP A 103 25.18 -5.97 36.96
N SER A 104 25.89 -5.70 35.86
CA SER A 104 27.28 -6.09 35.63
C SER A 104 28.24 -4.98 36.08
N ASP A 105 29.29 -5.35 36.81
CA ASP A 105 30.39 -4.43 37.17
C ASP A 105 31.30 -4.09 35.97
N ASN A 106 31.10 -4.72 34.82
CA ASN A 106 31.88 -4.46 33.61
C ASN A 106 31.43 -3.18 32.90
N GLU A 107 32.34 -2.21 32.79
CA GLU A 107 32.10 -0.95 32.07
C GLU A 107 31.63 -1.14 30.62
N LEU A 108 32.10 -2.19 29.93
CA LEU A 108 31.65 -2.48 28.56
C LEU A 108 30.16 -2.86 28.52
N ASP A 109 29.65 -3.53 29.55
CA ASP A 109 28.24 -3.92 29.60
C ASP A 109 27.36 -2.69 29.87
N LYS A 110 27.79 -1.76 30.72
CA LYS A 110 27.11 -0.47 30.92
C LYS A 110 26.97 0.30 29.61
N VAL A 111 28.02 0.36 28.78
CA VAL A 111 27.97 0.98 27.44
C VAL A 111 26.98 0.25 26.51
N LYS A 112 26.93 -1.09 26.54
CA LYS A 112 25.93 -1.86 25.76
C LYS A 112 24.51 -1.56 26.21
N ALA A 113 24.27 -1.37 27.51
CA ALA A 113 22.97 -0.99 28.04
C ALA A 113 22.54 0.38 27.50
N GLU A 114 23.43 1.37 27.51
CA GLU A 114 23.17 2.70 26.92
C GLU A 114 22.88 2.61 25.42
N GLN A 115 23.70 1.88 24.67
CA GLN A 115 23.50 1.68 23.23
C GLN A 115 22.13 1.04 22.93
N ALA A 116 21.72 0.04 23.72
CA ALA A 116 20.43 -0.61 23.54
C ALA A 116 19.24 0.29 23.92
N ARG A 117 19.37 1.13 24.95
CA ARG A 117 18.36 2.15 25.30
C ARG A 117 18.14 3.14 24.13
N VAL A 118 19.22 3.62 23.52
CA VAL A 118 19.14 4.50 22.33
C VAL A 118 18.49 3.78 21.15
N GLY A 119 18.86 2.53 20.89
CA GLY A 119 18.25 1.72 19.84
C GLY A 119 16.75 1.47 20.05
N MET A 120 16.32 1.32 21.31
CA MET A 120 14.90 1.19 21.65
C MET A 120 14.11 2.48 21.37
N GLU A 121 14.68 3.66 21.60
CA GLU A 121 14.00 4.93 21.32
C GLU A 121 13.82 5.16 19.81
N GLN A 122 14.83 4.85 19.01
CA GLN A 122 14.70 4.91 17.54
C GLN A 122 13.58 3.97 17.03
N MET A 123 13.46 2.79 17.63
CA MET A 123 12.42 1.81 17.32
C MET A 123 11.01 2.33 17.64
N ARG A 124 10.87 3.12 18.71
CA ARG A 124 9.59 3.75 19.10
C ARG A 124 9.09 4.73 18.03
N SER A 125 9.98 5.57 17.50
CA SER A 125 9.65 6.48 16.39
C SER A 125 9.23 5.74 15.13
N SER A 126 9.94 4.66 14.76
CA SER A 126 9.55 3.81 13.63
C SER A 126 8.20 3.13 13.86
N ALA A 127 7.92 2.66 15.07
CA ALA A 127 6.64 2.06 15.42
C ALA A 127 5.48 3.06 15.32
N GLU A 128 5.67 4.30 15.78
CA GLU A 128 4.67 5.36 15.65
C GLU A 128 4.33 5.64 14.17
N ASN A 129 5.35 5.71 13.30
CA ASN A 129 5.12 5.92 11.87
C ASN A 129 4.37 4.74 11.23
N ALA A 130 4.72 3.50 11.60
CA ALA A 130 4.01 2.31 11.13
C ALA A 130 2.53 2.33 11.57
N MET A 131 2.24 2.74 12.81
CA MET A 131 0.86 2.88 13.30
C MET A 131 0.08 3.94 12.52
N LYS A 132 0.70 5.09 12.22
CA LYS A 132 0.08 6.15 11.40
C LYS A 132 -0.24 5.67 9.98
N GLU A 133 0.64 4.87 9.39
CA GLU A 133 0.41 4.27 8.07
C GLU A 133 -0.70 3.23 8.10
N ILE A 134 -0.79 2.39 9.15
CA ILE A 134 -1.90 1.45 9.33
C ILE A 134 -3.23 2.17 9.36
N GLY A 135 -3.38 3.18 10.22
CA GLY A 135 -4.63 3.95 10.33
C GLY A 135 -5.04 4.58 8.99
N MET A 136 -4.09 5.19 8.29
CA MET A 136 -4.34 5.75 6.95
C MET A 136 -4.83 4.69 5.95
N TYR A 137 -4.23 3.50 5.91
CA TYR A 137 -4.67 2.45 4.98
C TYR A 137 -6.01 1.81 5.40
N GLN A 138 -6.34 1.79 6.69
CA GLN A 138 -7.66 1.38 7.18
C GLN A 138 -8.74 2.35 6.69
N ASP A 139 -8.52 3.66 6.84
CA ASP A 139 -9.45 4.69 6.37
C ASP A 139 -9.65 4.60 4.85
N ILE A 140 -8.56 4.50 4.08
CA ILE A 140 -8.63 4.34 2.61
C ILE A 140 -9.39 3.07 2.23
N TYR A 141 -9.15 1.96 2.93
CA TYR A 141 -9.85 0.70 2.67
C TYR A 141 -11.37 0.84 2.88
N ASP A 142 -11.79 1.46 3.99
CA ASP A 142 -13.21 1.65 4.29
C ASP A 142 -13.88 2.66 3.34
N GLU A 143 -13.18 3.72 2.96
CA GLU A 143 -13.65 4.68 1.95
C GLU A 143 -13.89 4.02 0.59
N ILE A 144 -12.95 3.19 0.11
CA ILE A 144 -13.10 2.45 -1.15
C ILE A 144 -14.27 1.48 -1.06
N ARG A 145 -14.34 0.70 0.02
CA ARG A 145 -15.40 -0.29 0.25
C ARG A 145 -16.78 0.35 0.25
N THR A 146 -16.96 1.42 1.02
CA THR A 146 -18.24 2.12 1.16
C THR A 146 -18.66 2.84 -0.11
N SER A 147 -17.74 3.53 -0.79
CA SER A 147 -18.03 4.26 -2.04
C SER A 147 -18.45 3.35 -3.20
N HIS A 148 -17.95 2.11 -3.23
CA HIS A 148 -18.31 1.12 -4.26
C HIS A 148 -19.39 0.14 -3.82
N GLY A 149 -20.01 0.34 -2.64
CA GLY A 149 -21.08 -0.53 -2.15
C GLY A 149 -20.64 -1.97 -1.84
N ILE A 150 -19.35 -2.18 -1.55
CA ILE A 150 -18.78 -3.50 -1.25
C ILE A 150 -19.19 -3.90 0.18
N PRO A 151 -19.73 -5.12 0.39
CA PRO A 151 -20.15 -5.58 1.72
C PRO A 151 -18.96 -5.70 2.69
N VAL A 152 -19.22 -5.63 4.00
CA VAL A 152 -18.18 -5.82 5.03
C VAL A 152 -17.57 -7.22 4.92
N ASP A 153 -18.42 -8.21 4.68
CA ASP A 153 -18.13 -9.64 4.63
C ASP A 153 -17.92 -10.14 3.20
N TRP A 154 -17.33 -9.30 2.32
CA TRP A 154 -16.89 -9.74 1.01
C TRP A 154 -15.89 -10.89 1.13
N ASP A 155 -15.87 -11.77 0.13
CA ASP A 155 -15.02 -12.97 0.15
C ASP A 155 -14.19 -13.14 -1.12
N GLU A 156 -13.48 -14.27 -1.24
CA GLU A 156 -12.58 -14.48 -2.37
C GLU A 156 -13.32 -14.60 -3.70
N GLU A 157 -14.58 -15.05 -3.69
CA GLU A 157 -15.40 -15.13 -4.90
C GLU A 157 -15.75 -13.73 -5.43
N ASP A 158 -16.09 -12.81 -4.53
CA ASP A 158 -16.31 -11.40 -4.88
C ASP A 158 -15.06 -10.79 -5.53
N PHE A 159 -13.88 -11.03 -4.94
CA PHE A 159 -12.59 -10.57 -5.49
C PHE A 159 -12.35 -11.14 -6.90
N GLU A 160 -12.40 -12.47 -7.06
CA GLU A 160 -12.12 -13.14 -8.33
C GLU A 160 -13.08 -12.73 -9.44
N SER A 161 -14.35 -12.47 -9.11
CA SER A 161 -15.32 -11.97 -10.09
C SER A 161 -14.93 -10.59 -10.66
N SER A 162 -14.37 -9.71 -9.82
CA SER A 162 -13.93 -8.37 -10.23
C SER A 162 -12.67 -8.38 -11.12
N GLU A 163 -11.90 -9.46 -11.09
CA GLU A 163 -10.61 -9.54 -11.80
C GLU A 163 -10.78 -9.59 -13.31
N ILE A 164 -11.88 -10.16 -13.79
CA ILE A 164 -12.21 -10.22 -15.22
C ILE A 164 -12.40 -8.80 -15.76
N GLU A 165 -13.20 -7.99 -15.07
CA GLU A 165 -13.42 -6.60 -15.47
C GLU A 165 -12.12 -5.80 -15.42
N ASN A 166 -11.33 -5.97 -14.35
CA ASN A 166 -10.05 -5.31 -14.22
C ASN A 166 -9.10 -5.66 -15.38
N ALA A 167 -9.06 -6.93 -15.78
CA ALA A 167 -8.25 -7.37 -16.90
C ALA A 167 -8.67 -6.69 -18.21
N ILE A 168 -9.98 -6.62 -18.48
CA ILE A 168 -10.47 -5.92 -19.67
C ILE A 168 -10.07 -4.44 -19.63
N ARG A 169 -10.29 -3.73 -18.51
CA ARG A 169 -9.86 -2.32 -18.34
C ARG A 169 -8.36 -2.17 -18.59
N MET A 170 -7.54 -3.06 -18.03
CA MET A 170 -6.08 -3.00 -18.18
C MET A 170 -5.62 -3.26 -19.60
N GLY A 171 -6.25 -4.17 -20.34
CA GLY A 171 -5.93 -4.42 -21.76
C GLY A 171 -6.13 -3.16 -22.61
N PHE A 172 -7.28 -2.50 -22.47
CA PHE A 172 -7.56 -1.27 -23.21
C PHE A 172 -6.72 -0.08 -22.75
N ARG A 173 -6.50 0.08 -21.44
CA ARG A 173 -5.64 1.15 -20.89
C ARG A 173 -4.20 1.04 -21.41
N GLN A 174 -3.63 -0.17 -21.40
CA GLN A 174 -2.29 -0.42 -21.93
C GLN A 174 -2.23 -0.17 -23.44
N SER A 175 -3.27 -0.54 -24.19
CA SER A 175 -3.33 -0.27 -25.63
C SER A 175 -3.33 1.22 -25.94
N ILE A 176 -4.09 2.04 -25.20
CA ILE A 176 -4.04 3.51 -25.33
C ILE A 176 -2.61 4.01 -25.07
N GLN A 177 -1.97 3.57 -23.98
CA GLN A 177 -0.60 3.97 -23.64
C GLN A 177 0.42 3.54 -24.70
N ASN A 178 0.31 2.32 -25.23
CA ASN A 178 1.20 1.80 -26.26
C ASN A 178 1.06 2.59 -27.57
N LEU A 179 -0.18 2.87 -27.98
CA LEU A 179 -0.47 3.65 -29.17
C LEU A 179 0.00 5.10 -29.05
N MET A 180 -0.17 5.74 -27.87
CA MET A 180 0.36 7.08 -27.62
C MET A 180 1.90 7.11 -27.65
N SER A 181 2.55 6.07 -27.11
CA SER A 181 4.01 6.05 -27.00
C SER A 181 4.71 5.65 -28.30
N THR A 182 4.15 4.71 -29.08
CA THR A 182 4.85 4.09 -30.21
C THR A 182 4.01 3.91 -31.48
N GLY A 183 2.69 4.20 -31.42
CA GLY A 183 1.75 3.94 -32.50
C GLY A 183 1.39 2.46 -32.72
N LYS A 184 1.99 1.55 -31.94
CA LYS A 184 1.79 0.08 -32.01
C LYS A 184 1.37 -0.45 -30.65
N ILE A 185 0.57 -1.51 -30.63
CA ILE A 185 0.19 -2.21 -29.40
C ILE A 185 1.24 -3.28 -29.11
N ALA A 186 1.66 -3.39 -27.85
CA ALA A 186 2.62 -4.42 -27.44
C ALA A 186 2.02 -5.83 -27.54
N ILE A 187 2.85 -6.83 -27.85
CA ILE A 187 2.41 -8.24 -27.96
C ILE A 187 1.78 -8.71 -26.64
N SER A 188 2.35 -8.35 -25.49
CA SER A 188 1.80 -8.70 -24.18
C SER A 188 0.38 -8.19 -23.97
N THR A 189 0.06 -7.00 -24.48
CA THR A 189 -1.29 -6.41 -24.40
C THR A 189 -2.26 -7.16 -25.32
N VAL A 190 -1.79 -7.56 -26.50
CA VAL A 190 -2.55 -8.40 -27.45
C VAL A 190 -2.85 -9.78 -26.86
N GLU A 191 -1.84 -10.44 -26.29
CA GLU A 191 -2.00 -11.73 -25.60
C GLU A 191 -3.01 -11.63 -24.45
N TYR A 192 -2.99 -10.51 -23.73
CA TYR A 192 -3.96 -10.25 -22.67
C TYR A 192 -5.39 -10.23 -23.22
N TRP A 193 -5.64 -9.55 -24.32
CA TRP A 193 -6.97 -9.59 -24.96
C TRP A 193 -7.39 -11.00 -25.39
N GLU A 194 -6.49 -11.77 -26.00
CA GLU A 194 -6.80 -13.15 -26.41
C GLU A 194 -7.15 -14.05 -25.22
N GLN A 195 -6.42 -13.92 -24.11
CA GLN A 195 -6.69 -14.66 -22.87
C GLN A 195 -8.11 -14.40 -22.34
N PHE A 196 -8.62 -13.18 -22.50
CA PHE A 196 -9.97 -12.78 -22.07
C PHE A 196 -11.01 -12.81 -23.21
N GLY A 197 -10.70 -13.49 -24.33
CA GLY A 197 -11.65 -13.75 -25.41
C GLY A 197 -11.87 -12.59 -26.38
N ILE A 198 -11.13 -11.49 -26.22
CA ILE A 198 -11.24 -10.32 -27.09
C ILE A 198 -10.39 -10.54 -28.34
N HIS A 199 -11.01 -10.45 -29.51
CA HIS A 199 -10.27 -10.53 -30.77
C HIS A 199 -9.32 -9.32 -30.91
N PRO A 200 -7.99 -9.50 -31.09
CA PRO A 200 -7.03 -8.41 -31.05
C PRO A 200 -7.31 -7.26 -32.01
N MET A 201 -7.70 -7.56 -33.25
CA MET A 201 -8.03 -6.53 -34.26
C MET A 201 -9.27 -5.71 -33.87
N VAL A 202 -10.21 -6.29 -33.13
CA VAL A 202 -11.40 -5.58 -32.63
C VAL A 202 -10.98 -4.66 -31.49
N GLY A 203 -10.19 -5.17 -30.53
CA GLY A 203 -9.64 -4.37 -29.43
C GLY A 203 -8.83 -3.17 -29.93
N GLU A 204 -7.94 -3.38 -30.91
CA GLU A 204 -7.16 -2.30 -31.54
C GLU A 204 -8.07 -1.26 -32.21
N LYS A 205 -9.03 -1.71 -33.03
CA LYS A 205 -9.96 -0.80 -33.73
C LYS A 205 -10.69 0.10 -32.73
N LEU A 206 -11.30 -0.48 -31.70
CA LEU A 206 -12.05 0.28 -30.69
C LEU A 206 -11.16 1.28 -29.94
N THR A 207 -9.93 0.87 -29.62
CA THR A 207 -8.96 1.77 -28.99
C THR A 207 -8.62 2.96 -29.88
N ARG A 208 -8.37 2.71 -31.18
CA ARG A 208 -8.05 3.78 -32.16
C ARG A 208 -9.25 4.70 -32.40
N ASP A 209 -10.45 4.15 -32.46
CA ASP A 209 -11.68 4.94 -32.61
C ASP A 209 -11.87 5.90 -31.42
N TYR A 210 -11.66 5.41 -30.20
CA TYR A 210 -11.69 6.25 -28.99
C TYR A 210 -10.63 7.36 -29.06
N MET A 211 -9.37 7.03 -29.38
CA MET A 211 -8.31 8.04 -29.52
C MET A 211 -8.65 9.09 -30.59
N ALA A 212 -9.24 8.68 -31.71
CA ALA A 212 -9.68 9.59 -32.76
C ALA A 212 -10.82 10.52 -32.29
N SER A 213 -11.77 10.03 -31.48
CA SER A 213 -12.80 10.88 -30.88
C SER A 213 -12.24 11.92 -29.92
N VAL A 214 -11.24 11.55 -29.12
CA VAL A 214 -10.55 12.47 -28.19
C VAL A 214 -9.79 13.56 -28.98
N GLU A 215 -9.12 13.17 -30.07
CA GLU A 215 -8.42 14.12 -30.96
C GLU A 215 -9.38 15.16 -31.57
N GLN A 216 -10.59 14.73 -31.95
CA GLN A 216 -11.63 15.63 -32.45
C GLN A 216 -12.08 16.63 -31.37
N GLU A 217 -12.24 16.18 -30.12
CA GLU A 217 -12.58 17.06 -29.00
C GLU A 217 -11.48 18.10 -28.74
N ILE A 218 -10.21 17.67 -28.75
CA ILE A 218 -9.05 18.55 -28.54
C ILE A 218 -8.96 19.58 -29.67
N THR A 219 -9.10 19.14 -30.92
CA THR A 219 -9.11 20.03 -32.09
C THR A 219 -10.26 21.03 -32.02
N GLY A 220 -11.40 20.62 -31.45
CA GLY A 220 -12.55 21.48 -31.15
C GLY A 220 -12.36 22.42 -29.96
N GLY A 221 -11.17 22.47 -29.36
CA GLY A 221 -10.84 23.36 -28.23
C GLY A 221 -11.27 22.84 -26.85
N LYS A 222 -11.70 21.57 -26.74
CA LYS A 222 -12.02 20.94 -25.46
C LYS A 222 -10.78 20.30 -24.84
N LEU A 223 -10.77 20.17 -23.52
CA LEU A 223 -9.70 19.51 -22.76
C LEU A 223 -10.31 18.37 -21.92
N PRO A 224 -10.55 17.18 -22.52
CA PRO A 224 -11.15 16.07 -21.79
C PRO A 224 -10.26 15.63 -20.62
N SER A 225 -10.90 15.36 -19.48
CA SER A 225 -10.20 14.84 -18.31
C SER A 225 -10.02 13.32 -18.40
N VAL A 226 -9.25 12.75 -17.48
CA VAL A 226 -9.07 11.29 -17.36
C VAL A 226 -10.39 10.52 -17.23
N GLN A 227 -11.48 11.18 -16.82
CA GLN A 227 -12.81 10.58 -16.74
C GLN A 227 -13.30 10.07 -18.10
N SER A 228 -12.96 10.75 -19.21
CA SER A 228 -13.32 10.27 -20.56
C SER A 228 -12.73 8.89 -20.82
N MET A 229 -11.47 8.68 -20.39
CA MET A 229 -10.82 7.38 -20.50
C MET A 229 -11.49 6.34 -19.60
N HIS A 230 -11.83 6.68 -18.35
CA HIS A 230 -12.50 5.73 -17.46
C HIS A 230 -13.85 5.26 -18.03
N LEU A 231 -14.65 6.17 -18.58
CA LEU A 231 -15.91 5.83 -19.24
C LEU A 231 -15.72 4.89 -20.43
N PHE A 232 -14.68 5.12 -21.25
CA PHE A 232 -14.34 4.21 -22.34
C PHE A 232 -13.96 2.82 -21.81
N LEU A 233 -13.13 2.74 -20.77
CA LEU A 233 -12.72 1.47 -20.18
C LEU A 233 -13.93 0.69 -19.62
N ASP A 234 -14.85 1.37 -18.94
CA ASP A 234 -16.07 0.75 -18.42
C ASP A 234 -17.00 0.26 -19.54
N GLN A 235 -17.11 0.99 -20.66
CA GLN A 235 -17.84 0.52 -21.84
C GLN A 235 -17.22 -0.75 -22.43
N MET A 236 -15.89 -0.87 -22.44
CA MET A 236 -15.21 -2.08 -22.92
C MET A 236 -15.46 -3.26 -21.99
N VAL A 237 -15.50 -3.05 -20.68
CA VAL A 237 -15.91 -4.08 -19.71
C VAL A 237 -17.31 -4.59 -20.04
N GLU A 238 -18.29 -3.70 -20.17
CA GLU A 238 -19.66 -4.10 -20.48
C GLU A 238 -19.79 -4.85 -21.81
N THR A 239 -18.97 -4.47 -22.79
CA THR A 239 -18.95 -5.11 -24.12
C THR A 239 -18.37 -6.52 -24.07
N PHE A 240 -17.34 -6.76 -23.25
CA PHE A 240 -16.53 -7.98 -23.31
C PHE A 240 -16.55 -8.86 -22.06
N LYS A 241 -17.31 -8.50 -21.02
CA LYS A 241 -17.32 -9.18 -19.70
C LYS A 241 -17.52 -10.69 -19.76
N ASP A 242 -18.20 -11.20 -20.78
CA ASP A 242 -18.50 -12.63 -20.94
C ASP A 242 -17.58 -13.37 -21.93
N GLU A 243 -16.75 -12.67 -22.71
CA GLU A 243 -15.97 -13.28 -23.79
C GLU A 243 -14.89 -14.26 -23.29
N HIS A 244 -14.40 -14.06 -22.06
CA HIS A 244 -13.44 -14.96 -21.42
C HIS A 244 -13.93 -16.42 -21.37
N LYS A 245 -15.25 -16.65 -21.40
CA LYS A 245 -15.87 -17.99 -21.44
C LYS A 245 -15.45 -18.77 -22.70
N HIS A 246 -15.19 -18.09 -23.81
CA HIS A 246 -14.68 -18.75 -25.02
C HIS A 246 -13.26 -19.26 -24.82
N SER A 247 -12.41 -18.50 -24.14
CA SER A 247 -11.05 -18.92 -23.80
C SER A 247 -11.05 -20.10 -22.83
N LEU A 248 -11.90 -20.08 -21.79
CA LEU A 248 -12.10 -21.20 -20.87
C LEU A 248 -12.53 -22.48 -21.60
N LYS A 249 -13.53 -22.37 -22.47
CA LYS A 249 -14.01 -23.49 -23.29
C LYS A 249 -12.91 -24.07 -24.17
N ARG A 250 -12.04 -23.23 -24.74
CA ARG A 250 -10.92 -23.67 -25.60
C ARG A 250 -9.88 -24.48 -24.83
N ILE A 251 -9.60 -24.12 -23.58
CA ILE A 251 -8.62 -24.83 -22.74
C ILE A 251 -9.23 -25.99 -21.94
N GLY A 252 -10.55 -26.18 -22.00
CA GLY A 252 -11.25 -27.27 -21.32
C GLY A 252 -11.44 -27.04 -19.82
N VAL A 253 -11.59 -25.78 -19.39
CA VAL A 253 -11.84 -25.39 -18.00
C VAL A 253 -13.29 -24.91 -17.86
N ASP A 254 -14.03 -25.46 -16.89
CA ASP A 254 -15.46 -25.17 -16.72
C ASP A 254 -15.72 -23.83 -16.01
N ALA A 255 -14.84 -23.42 -15.10
CA ALA A 255 -14.95 -22.17 -14.35
C ALA A 255 -13.58 -21.66 -13.92
N ILE A 256 -13.44 -20.33 -13.84
CA ILE A 256 -12.24 -19.68 -13.27
C ILE A 256 -12.13 -20.00 -11.77
N VAL A 257 -13.25 -19.92 -11.05
CA VAL A 257 -13.29 -20.05 -9.60
C VAL A 257 -13.54 -21.49 -9.17
N ASN A 258 -12.53 -22.13 -8.56
CA ASN A 258 -12.71 -23.45 -7.95
C ASN A 258 -13.24 -23.33 -6.53
N HIS A 259 -14.53 -23.60 -6.36
CA HIS A 259 -15.23 -23.44 -5.09
C HIS A 259 -14.73 -24.34 -3.95
N SER A 260 -13.90 -25.35 -4.25
CA SER A 260 -13.30 -26.23 -3.25
C SER A 260 -12.12 -25.58 -2.51
N TYR A 261 -11.52 -24.52 -3.07
CA TYR A 261 -10.27 -23.94 -2.57
C TYR A 261 -10.37 -22.44 -2.25
N ILE A 262 -11.57 -21.87 -2.26
CA ILE A 262 -11.77 -20.45 -1.97
C ILE A 262 -12.25 -20.23 -0.54
N TYR A 263 -11.83 -19.11 0.03
CA TYR A 263 -12.44 -18.58 1.24
C TYR A 263 -13.83 -18.04 0.92
N LYS A 264 -14.86 -18.64 1.52
CA LYS A 264 -16.24 -18.14 1.48
C LYS A 264 -16.62 -17.55 2.83
N LYS A 265 -17.46 -16.52 2.81
CA LYS A 265 -18.07 -16.03 4.05
C LYS A 265 -18.86 -17.12 4.77
N LYS A 266 -18.80 -17.14 6.11
CA LYS A 266 -19.67 -18.01 6.91
C LYS A 266 -21.11 -17.60 6.68
N LYS A 267 -21.99 -18.56 6.35
CA LYS A 267 -23.42 -18.31 6.40
C LYS A 267 -23.76 -17.91 7.84
N LYS A 268 -24.47 -16.80 8.02
CA LYS A 268 -25.13 -16.53 9.30
C LYS A 268 -26.21 -17.59 9.45
N ASP A 269 -25.96 -18.59 10.30
CA ASP A 269 -27.03 -19.45 10.76
C ASP A 269 -27.99 -18.56 11.57
N ILE A 270 -29.27 -18.59 11.22
CA ILE A 270 -30.32 -17.74 11.80
C ILE A 270 -30.62 -18.11 13.28
N ASP A 271 -29.94 -19.12 13.82
CA ASP A 271 -30.20 -19.67 15.17
C ASP A 271 -29.30 -19.12 16.30
N ASP A 272 -28.25 -18.34 16.02
CA ASP A 272 -27.34 -17.84 17.08
C ASP A 272 -27.83 -16.58 17.82
N ASP A 273 -28.98 -16.00 17.44
CA ASP A 273 -29.55 -14.79 18.08
C ASP A 273 -30.62 -15.08 19.16
N ILE A 274 -30.77 -16.34 19.61
CA ILE A 274 -31.69 -16.70 20.72
C ILE A 274 -30.93 -17.36 21.88
N GLU A 275 -29.84 -16.79 22.37
CA GLU A 275 -29.29 -17.21 23.66
C GLU A 275 -28.46 -16.14 24.37
N ASP A 276 -28.96 -14.90 24.48
CA ASP A 276 -28.34 -13.91 25.38
C ASP A 276 -29.32 -12.92 26.04
N THR A 277 -30.60 -13.29 26.17
CA THR A 277 -31.59 -12.54 26.98
C THR A 277 -32.17 -13.37 28.11
N LYS A 278 -31.32 -14.06 28.87
CA LYS A 278 -31.61 -14.38 30.28
C LYS A 278 -30.29 -14.41 31.05
N PHE A 279 -30.06 -13.40 31.89
CA PHE A 279 -29.70 -13.55 33.32
C PHE A 279 -29.32 -12.18 33.88
N GLY A 280 -30.05 -11.73 34.89
CA GLY A 280 -29.76 -10.51 35.66
C GLY A 280 -30.97 -9.93 36.38
N GLU A 281 -31.69 -10.76 37.16
CA GLU A 281 -32.25 -10.30 38.44
C GLU A 281 -31.14 -10.29 39.49
#